data_AF-A0AAW9BTY1-F1
#
_entry.id   AF-A0AAW9BTY1-F1
#
_cell.length_a   1.000
_cell.length_b   1.000
_cell.length_c   1.000
_cell.angle_alpha   90.00
_cell.angle_beta   90.00
_cell.angle_gamma   90.00
#
_symmetry.space_group_name_H-M   'P 1'
#
loop_
_entity.id
_entity.type
_entity.pdbx_description
1 polymer ?
#
loop_
_entity_poly.entity_id
_entity_poly.type
_entity_poly.pdbx_seq_one_letter_code
_entity_poly.pdbx_strand_id
1 'polypeptide(L)' 'MIIMTTNFGDIEIELNLERAPVSSKNFKKYCEDGFYNGTIFHRVIDGFMIQGGGHT' A
#
# COMPACT_ATOMS: atom_id res chain seq x y z
N MET A 1 -8.82 -5.39 6.71
CA MET A 1 -8.57 -5.70 5.30
C MET A 1 -8.55 -4.39 4.53
N ILE A 2 -7.55 -4.20 3.67
CA ILE A 2 -7.42 -3.04 2.78
C ILE A 2 -7.41 -3.60 1.35
N ILE A 3 -8.14 -2.95 0.45
CA ILE A 3 -8.12 -3.27 -0.99
C ILE A 3 -7.33 -2.18 -1.69
N MET A 4 -6.24 -2.56 -2.35
CA MET A 4 -5.46 -1.67 -3.21
C MET A 4 -5.83 -1.95 -4.66
N THR A 5 -6.70 -1.11 -5.21
CA THR A 5 -7.10 -1.19 -6.61
C THR A 5 -6.03 -0.58 -7.51
N THR A 6 -5.50 -1.39 -8.43
CA THR A 6 -4.53 -0.97 -9.44
C THR A 6 -5.16 -1.02 -10.83
N ASN A 7 -4.46 -0.49 -11.83
CA ASN A 7 -4.88 -0.63 -13.23
C ASN A 7 -4.75 -2.07 -13.79
N PHE A 8 -4.21 -3.00 -13.02
CA PHE A 8 -4.12 -4.43 -13.36
C PHE A 8 -5.00 -5.33 -12.48
N GLY A 9 -5.80 -4.74 -11.57
CA GLY A 9 -6.67 -5.47 -10.66
C GLY A 9 -6.42 -5.14 -9.19
N ASP A 10 -7.15 -5.84 -8.32
CA ASP A 10 -7.14 -5.62 -6.89
C ASP A 10 -6.07 -6.46 -6.17
N ILE A 11 -5.44 -5.86 -5.17
CA ILE A 11 -4.54 -6.53 -4.24
C ILE A 11 -5.14 -6.40 -2.84
N GLU A 12 -5.42 -7.54 -2.20
CA GLU A 12 -5.91 -7.57 -0.82
C GLU A 12 -4.74 -7.56 0.16
N ILE A 13 -4.81 -6.68 1.16
CA ILE A 13 -3.77 -6.49 2.18
C ILE A 13 -4.39 -6.66 3.57
N GLU A 14 -3.80 -7.59 4.34
CA GLU A 14 -4.07 -7.74 5.76
C GLU A 14 -2.97 -7.06 6.59
N LEU A 15 -3.37 -6.26 7.59
CA LEU A 15 -2.44 -5.58 8.49
C LEU A 15 -2.27 -6.37 9.77
N ASN A 16 -1.01 -6.56 10.19
CA ASN A 16 -0.70 -7.17 11.47
C ASN A 16 -0.64 -6.11 12.59
N LEU A 17 -1.80 -5.80 13.16
CA LEU A 17 -1.95 -4.82 14.23
C LEU A 17 -1.30 -5.24 15.56
N GLU A 18 -1.06 -6.53 15.76
CA GLU A 18 -0.42 -7.05 16.97
C GLU A 18 1.10 -6.85 16.92
N ARG A 19 1.74 -7.24 15.82
CA ARG A 19 3.21 -7.19 15.66
C ARG A 19 3.74 -5.83 15.24
N ALA A 20 2.94 -5.07 14.49
CA ALA A 20 3.34 -3.75 13.98
C ALA A 20 2.24 -2.70 14.20
N PRO A 21 1.85 -2.41 15.46
CA PRO A 21 0.69 -1.57 15.76
C PRO A 21 0.83 -0.14 15.24
N VAL A 22 2.02 0.47 15.38
CA VAL A 22 2.26 1.86 14.96
C VAL A 22 2.22 1.98 13.44
N SER A 23 3.00 1.14 12.74
CA SER A 23 3.06 1.15 11.27
C SER A 23 1.72 0.80 10.64
N SER A 24 0.99 -0.19 11.18
CA SER A 24 -0.33 -0.57 10.68
C SER A 24 -1.36 0.55 10.84
N LYS A 25 -1.37 1.24 11.99
CA LYS A 25 -2.25 2.40 12.22
C LYS A 25 -1.91 3.55 11.27
N ASN A 26 -0.63 3.83 11.08
CA ASN A 26 -0.16 4.87 10.17
C ASN A 26 -0.56 4.57 8.71
N PHE A 27 -0.32 3.35 8.24
CA PHE A 27 -0.72 2.93 6.89
C PHE A 27 -2.23 3.02 6.69
N LYS A 28 -3.03 2.51 7.64
CA LYS A 28 -4.49 2.61 7.59
C LYS A 28 -4.95 4.06 7.48
N LYS A 29 -4.35 4.97 8.26
CA LYS A 29 -4.67 6.39 8.21
C LYS A 29 -4.40 7.00 6.84
N TYR A 30 -3.22 6.75 6.24
CA TYR A 30 -2.93 7.23 4.88
C TYR A 30 -3.92 6.71 3.84
N CYS A 31 -4.39 5.46 3.97
CA CYS A 31 -5.44 4.92 3.11
C CYS A 31 -6.78 5.66 3.32
N GLU A 32 -7.19 5.88 4.57
CA GLU A 32 -8.44 6.60 4.90
C GLU A 32 -8.43 8.05 4.42
N ASP A 33 -7.27 8.70 4.49
CA ASP A 33 -7.05 10.07 4.01
C ASP A 33 -6.93 10.14 2.47
N GLY A 34 -6.99 9.00 1.76
CA GLY A 34 -6.88 8.91 0.31
C GLY A 34 -5.49 9.23 -0.25
N PHE A 35 -4.46 9.27 0.62
CA PHE A 35 -3.10 9.71 0.27
C PHE A 35 -2.46 8.89 -0.85
N TYR A 36 -2.71 7.58 -0.90
CA TYR A 36 -2.12 6.69 -1.91
C TYR A 36 -2.86 6.71 -3.26
N ASN A 37 -4.00 7.41 -3.36
CA ASN A 37 -4.78 7.45 -4.58
C ASN A 37 -3.99 8.13 -5.70
N GLY A 38 -3.90 7.46 -6.86
CA GLY A 38 -3.14 7.95 -8.01
C GLY A 38 -1.62 7.85 -7.88
N THR A 39 -1.09 7.29 -6.79
CA THR A 39 0.34 6.98 -6.70
C THR A 39 0.71 5.81 -7.62
N ILE A 40 1.96 5.78 -8.08
CA ILE A 40 2.48 4.74 -8.96
C ILE A 40 3.44 3.79 -8.24
N PHE A 41 3.58 2.58 -8.79
CA PHE A 41 4.73 1.71 -8.53
C PHE A 41 5.94 2.23 -9.31
N HIS A 42 6.67 3.17 -8.73
CA HIS A 42 7.81 3.83 -9.38
C HIS A 42 9.07 2.97 -9.42
N ARG A 43 9.12 1.87 -8.64
CA ARG A 43 10.26 0.95 -8.66
C ARG A 43 9.79 -0.49 -8.66
N VAL A 44 10.15 -1.21 -9.73
CA VAL A 44 9.80 -2.60 -9.99
C VAL A 44 11.09 -3.35 -10.31
N ILE A 45 11.44 -4.34 -9.50
CA ILE A 45 12.60 -5.20 -9.73
C ILE A 45 12.11 -6.64 -9.79
N ASP A 46 12.22 -7.23 -10.98
CA ASP A 46 11.78 -8.60 -11.22
C ASP A 46 12.51 -9.61 -10.32
N GLY A 47 11.78 -10.62 -9.86
CA GLY A 47 12.26 -11.60 -8.88
C GLY A 47 12.55 -11.04 -7.48
N PHE A 48 12.27 -9.76 -7.20
CA PHE A 48 12.52 -9.15 -5.91
C PHE A 48 11.30 -8.47 -5.30
N MET A 49 10.93 -7.27 -5.75
CA MET A 49 9.80 -6.51 -5.18
C MET A 49 9.32 -5.35 -6.05
N ILE A 50 8.15 -4.84 -5.68
CA ILE A 50 7.57 -3.58 -6.16
C ILE A 50 7.48 -2.57 -5.02
N GLN A 51 7.72 -1.30 -5.33
CA GLN A 51 7.70 -0.20 -4.37
C GLN A 51 6.88 0.97 -4.95
N GLY A 52 5.98 1.52 -4.13
CA GLY A 52 5.06 2.60 -4.49
C GLY A 52 4.81 3.56 -3.32
N GLY A 53 3.77 4.40 -3.43
CA GLY A 53 3.29 5.25 -2.34
C GLY A 53 4.14 6.47 -1.99
N GLY A 54 5.07 6.88 -2.88
CA GLY A 54 5.92 8.07 -2.70
C GLY A 54 5.97 9.03 -3.89
N HIS A 55 5.41 8.64 -5.03
CA HIS A 55 5.39 9.41 -6.27
C HIS A 55 4.06 9.19 -7.00
N THR A 56 3.64 10.19 -7.78
CA THR A 56 2.45 10.19 -8.64
C THR A 56 2.88 10.29 -10.09
#